data_AF-A0A8X6L8A6-F1
#
_entry.id   AF-A0A8X6L8A6-F1
#
_cell.length_a   1.000
_cell.length_b   1.000
_cell.length_c   1.000
_cell.angle_alpha   90.00
_cell.angle_beta   90.00
_cell.angle_gamma   90.00
#
_symmetry.space_group_name_H-M   'P 1'
#
loop_
_entity.id
_entity.type
_entity.pdbx_description
1 polymer ?
#
loop_
_entity_poly.entity_id
_entity_poly.type
_entity_poly.pdbx_seq_one_letter_code
_entity_poly.pdbx_strand_id
1 'polypeptide(L)'
;MDSVPPLLLQMRKLSAFADRRITIDAITSELGISQGRGHSILHEDLNMHRVCMHMVPKMLSPEQRKTSVNMSNDLIDMTDKNDDFLKKIGTSDET
;
A
#
# COMPACT_ATOMS: atom_id res chain seq x y z
N MET A 1 13.86 26.95 21.11
CA MET A 1 12.78 25.94 21.11
C MET A 1 12.79 25.33 19.72
N ASP A 2 13.83 24.60 19.31
CA ASP A 2 14.05 24.38 17.87
C ASP A 2 14.70 23.01 17.59
N SER A 3 14.03 21.94 18.03
CA SER A 3 14.37 20.57 17.62
C SER A 3 13.10 19.78 17.27
N VAL A 4 12.32 20.32 16.35
CA VAL A 4 11.14 19.69 15.73
C VAL A 4 11.47 19.01 14.37
N PRO A 5 12.46 19.46 13.56
CA PRO A 5 12.78 18.83 12.27
C PRO A 5 13.17 17.34 12.30
N PRO A 6 13.97 16.86 13.29
CA PRO A 6 14.38 15.45 13.32
C PRO A 6 13.22 14.50 13.57
N LEU A 7 12.31 14.86 14.48
CA LEU A 7 11.19 14.01 14.88
C LEU A 7 10.18 13.82 13.74
N LEU A 8 9.87 14.88 12.98
CA LEU A 8 9.02 14.79 11.79
C LEU A 8 9.58 13.81 10.76
N LEU A 9 10.89 13.90 10.49
CA LEU A 9 11.55 13.02 9.54
C LEU A 9 11.58 11.56 10.05
N GLN A 10 11.82 11.35 11.34
CA GLN A 10 11.78 10.03 11.96
C GLN A 10 10.37 9.42 11.91
N MET A 11 9.35 10.19 12.29
CA MET A 11 7.94 9.77 12.27
C MET A 11 7.48 9.41 10.86
N ARG A 12 7.86 10.22 9.86
CA ARG A 12 7.59 9.93 8.44
C ARG A 12 8.28 8.66 7.97
N LYS A 13 9.53 8.40 8.40
CA LYS A 13 10.25 7.16 8.06
C LYS A 13 9.53 5.92 8.61
N LEU A 14 9.16 5.95 9.89
CA LEU A 14 8.48 4.83 10.56
C LEU A 14 7.10 4.54 9.94
N SER A 15 6.31 5.58 9.68
CA SER A 15 4.94 5.43 9.18
C SER A 15 4.83 5.14 7.67
N ALA A 16 5.76 5.62 6.85
CA ALA A 16 5.66 5.47 5.39
C ALA A 16 6.45 4.28 4.82
N PHE A 17 7.59 3.91 5.41
CA PHE A 17 8.53 2.97 4.79
C PHE A 17 8.68 1.63 5.50
N ALA A 18 8.36 1.53 6.80
CA ALA A 18 8.51 0.30 7.55
C ALA A 18 7.28 -0.62 7.43
N ASP A 19 6.07 -0.10 7.71
CA ASP A 19 4.80 -0.81 7.53
C ASP A 19 3.61 0.17 7.60
N ARG A 20 2.65 0.11 6.67
CA ARG A 20 1.40 0.89 6.76
C ARG A 20 0.48 0.43 7.89
N ARG A 21 0.76 -0.70 8.53
CA ARG A 21 0.01 -1.28 9.65
C ARG A 21 0.52 -0.87 11.02
N ILE A 22 1.58 -0.08 11.08
CA ILE A 22 2.14 0.37 12.36
C ILE A 22 1.11 1.22 13.12
N THR A 23 0.99 0.98 14.43
CA THR A 23 0.09 1.74 15.29
C THR A 23 0.73 3.04 15.76
N ILE A 24 -0.11 4.03 16.08
CA ILE A 24 0.35 5.28 16.69
C ILE A 24 1.06 4.99 18.03
N ASP A 25 0.60 3.98 18.77
CA ASP A 25 1.25 3.46 19.98
C ASP A 25 2.68 2.99 19.75
N ALA A 26 2.91 2.20 18.71
CA ALA A 26 4.25 1.74 18.39
C ALA A 26 5.17 2.91 18.02
N ILE A 27 4.70 3.83 17.17
CA ILE A 27 5.46 5.00 16.75
C ILE A 27 5.79 5.91 17.94
N THR A 28 4.81 6.23 18.77
CA THR A 28 4.99 7.16 19.89
C THR A 28 5.87 6.59 20.98
N SER A 29 5.79 5.28 21.24
CA SER A 29 6.68 4.55 22.14
C SER A 29 8.12 4.60 21.65
N GLU A 30 8.35 4.36 20.35
CA GLU A 30 9.69 4.40 19.75
C GLU A 30 10.30 5.81 19.75
N LEU A 31 9.48 6.84 19.52
CA LEU A 31 9.94 8.23 19.50
C LEU A 31 9.94 8.91 20.89
N GLY A 32 9.45 8.23 21.92
CA GLY A 32 9.35 8.79 23.28
C GLY A 32 8.44 10.01 23.40
N ILE A 33 7.38 10.07 22.57
CA ILE A 33 6.42 11.19 22.55
C ILE A 33 5.06 10.75 23.10
N SER A 34 4.25 11.72 23.52
CA SER A 34 2.86 11.42 23.91
C SER A 34 2.00 11.08 22.70
N GLN A 35 0.96 10.26 22.94
CA GLN A 35 -0.07 9.89 21.95
C GLN A 35 -0.67 11.09 21.21
N GLY A 36 -1.10 12.11 21.95
CA GLY A 36 -1.70 13.31 21.37
C GLY A 36 -0.73 14.07 20.47
N ARG A 37 0.55 14.13 20.85
CA ARG A 37 1.60 14.73 20.01
C ARG A 37 1.85 13.89 18.76
N GLY A 38 1.86 12.56 18.88
CA GLY A 38 1.96 11.67 17.73
C GLY A 38 0.79 11.83 16.76
N HIS A 39 -0.43 11.96 17.27
CA HIS A 39 -1.60 12.21 16.44
C HIS A 39 -1.53 13.56 15.71
N SER A 40 -1.13 14.62 16.42
CA SER A 40 -0.97 15.96 15.84
C SER A 40 0.10 15.97 14.74
N ILE A 41 1.26 15.35 14.99
CA ILE A 41 2.34 15.26 13.99
C ILE A 41 1.88 14.48 12.75
N LEU A 42 1.22 13.32 12.92
CA LEU A 42 0.75 12.54 11.77
C LEU A 42 -0.30 13.30 10.97
N HIS A 43 -1.30 13.88 11.65
CA HIS A 43 -2.47 14.46 10.98
C HIS A 43 -2.24 15.90 10.51
N GLU A 44 -1.62 16.75 11.32
CA GLU A 44 -1.47 18.19 11.07
C GLU A 44 -0.16 18.50 10.34
N ASP A 45 0.97 17.99 10.86
CA ASP A 45 2.29 18.34 10.30
C ASP A 45 2.65 17.50 9.05
N LEU A 46 2.31 16.19 9.07
CA LEU A 46 2.60 15.25 7.98
C LEU A 46 1.42 15.03 7.03
N ASN A 47 0.22 15.51 7.38
CA ASN A 47 -1.02 15.33 6.62
C ASN A 47 -1.29 13.85 6.23
N MET A 48 -1.02 12.94 7.16
CA MET A 48 -1.21 11.51 7.02
C MET A 48 -2.54 11.09 7.64
N HIS A 49 -3.38 10.44 6.83
CA HIS A 49 -4.66 9.89 7.28
C HIS A 49 -4.60 8.37 7.32
N ARG A 50 -5.30 7.79 8.29
CA ARG A 50 -5.46 6.34 8.37
C ARG A 50 -6.38 5.87 7.24
N VAL A 51 -5.85 5.05 6.35
CA VAL A 51 -6.62 4.40 5.28
C VAL A 51 -6.93 2.97 5.71
N CYS A 52 -8.18 2.54 5.58
CA CYS A 52 -8.56 1.15 5.81
C CYS A 52 -7.76 0.24 4.86
N MET A 53 -7.31 -0.92 5.37
CA MET A 53 -6.72 -1.91 4.49
C MET A 53 -7.77 -2.50 3.57
N HIS A 54 -7.41 -2.66 2.30
CA HIS A 54 -8.20 -3.43 1.35
C HIS A 54 -8.04 -4.92 1.66
N MET A 55 -9.13 -5.69 1.54
CA MET A 55 -9.06 -7.15 1.63
C MET A 55 -8.33 -7.68 0.40
N VAL A 56 -7.24 -8.42 0.61
CA VAL A 56 -6.49 -9.09 -0.45
C VAL A 56 -6.88 -10.57 -0.41
N PRO A 57 -7.56 -11.12 -1.45
CA PRO A 57 -8.02 -12.50 -1.45
C PRO A 57 -6.89 -13.53 -1.26
N LYS A 58 -5.70 -13.23 -1.79
CA LYS A 58 -4.52 -14.09 -1.67
C LYS A 58 -3.23 -13.28 -1.76
N MET A 59 -2.29 -13.57 -0.87
CA MET A 59 -0.93 -13.04 -0.97
C MET A 59 -0.16 -13.87 -2.00
N LEU A 60 0.12 -13.27 -3.16
CA LEU A 60 0.89 -13.92 -4.21
C LEU A 60 2.39 -13.93 -3.91
N SER A 61 3.06 -15.05 -4.18
CA SER A 61 4.52 -15.15 -4.19
C SER A 61 5.13 -14.28 -5.30
N PRO A 62 6.43 -13.93 -5.23
CA PRO A 62 7.08 -13.15 -6.27
C PRO A 62 6.96 -13.79 -7.67
N GLU A 63 7.09 -15.11 -7.75
CA GLU A 63 6.94 -15.88 -8.97
C GLU A 63 5.50 -15.81 -9.51
N GLN A 64 4.49 -15.99 -8.65
CA GLN A 64 3.09 -15.89 -9.04
C GLN A 64 2.75 -14.49 -9.58
N ARG A 65 3.32 -13.43 -8.99
CA ARG A 65 3.15 -12.06 -9.49
C ARG A 65 3.77 -11.91 -10.87
N LYS A 66 5.00 -12.41 -11.07
CA LYS A 66 5.68 -12.36 -12.36
C LYS A 66 4.88 -13.08 -13.43
N THR A 67 4.40 -14.29 -13.14
CA THR A 67 3.55 -15.05 -14.06
C THR A 67 2.25 -14.29 -14.37
N SER A 68 1.59 -13.74 -13.35
CA SER A 68 0.36 -12.95 -13.54
C SER A 68 0.57 -11.73 -14.43
N VAL A 69 1.66 -10.97 -14.22
CA VAL A 69 2.00 -9.80 -15.06
C VAL A 69 2.31 -10.22 -16.49
N ASN A 70 3.11 -11.27 -16.68
CA ASN A 70 3.44 -11.76 -18.01
C ASN A 70 2.20 -12.18 -18.79
N MET A 71 1.33 -13.01 -18.18
CA MET A 71 0.08 -13.44 -18.81
C MET A 71 -0.83 -12.25 -19.13
N SER A 72 -0.88 -11.25 -18.25
CA SER A 72 -1.68 -10.04 -18.49
C SER A 72 -1.16 -9.25 -19.69
N ASN A 73 0.16 -9.08 -19.80
CA ASN A 73 0.78 -8.40 -20.94
C ASN A 73 0.52 -9.17 -22.25
N ASP A 74 0.63 -10.49 -22.24
CA ASP A 74 0.33 -11.31 -23.42
C ASP A 74 -1.13 -11.15 -23.87
N LEU A 75 -2.07 -11.09 -22.92
CA LEU A 75 -3.49 -10.87 -23.21
C LEU A 75 -3.76 -9.46 -23.75
N ILE A 76 -3.08 -8.44 -23.22
CA ILE A 76 -3.17 -7.06 -23.73
C ILE A 76 -2.67 -7.02 -25.18
N ASP A 77 -1.49 -7.59 -25.45
CA ASP A 77 -0.91 -7.68 -26.78
C ASP A 77 -1.83 -8.39 -27.79
N MET A 78 -2.52 -9.46 -27.38
CA MET A 78 -3.49 -10.16 -28.22
C MET A 78 -4.75 -9.33 -28.49
N THR A 79 -5.19 -8.58 -27.49
CA THR A 79 -6.35 -7.68 -27.62
C THR A 79 -6.03 -6.53 -28.58
N ASP A 80 -4.86 -5.91 -28.45
CA ASP A 80 -4.42 -4.80 -29.31
C ASP A 80 -4.21 -5.23 -30.77
N LYS A 81 -3.84 -6.49 -31.00
CA LYS A 81 -3.67 -7.05 -32.36
C LYS A 81 -5.00 -7.44 -33.02
N ASN A 82 -6.05 -7.66 -32.23
CA ASN A 82 -7.32 -8.17 -32.74
C ASN A 82 -8.50 -7.74 -31.83
N ASP A 83 -9.24 -6.74 -32.28
CA ASP A 83 -10.42 -6.20 -31.59
C ASP A 83 -11.53 -7.24 -31.31
N ASP A 84 -11.58 -8.33 -32.09
CA ASP A 84 -12.56 -9.40 -31.90
C ASP A 84 -12.09 -10.51 -30.94
N PHE A 85 -10.87 -10.43 -30.41
CA PHE A 85 -10.29 -11.43 -29.53
C PHE A 85 -11.17 -11.70 -28.30
N LEU A 86 -11.55 -10.64 -27.58
CA LEU A 86 -12.35 -10.75 -26.35
C LEU A 86 -13.75 -11.32 -26.61
N LYS A 87 -14.33 -11.06 -27.79
CA LYS A 87 -15.66 -11.58 -28.17
C LYS A 87 -15.70 -13.11 -28.31
N LYS A 88 -14.53 -13.75 -28.45
CA LYS A 88 -14.40 -15.20 -28.59
C LYS A 88 -14.16 -15.92 -27.26
N ILE A 89 -13.92 -15.18 -26.17
CA ILE A 89 -13.65 -15.75 -24.86
C ILE A 89 -14.97 -16.03 -24.14
N GLY A 90 -15.18 -17.28 -23.74
CA GLY A 90 -16.25 -17.67 -22.82
C GLY A 90 -15.66 -18.08 -21.47
N THR A 91 -16.14 -17.49 -20.38
CA THR A 91 -15.69 -17.80 -19.02
C THR A 91 -16.86 -18.37 -18.21
N SER A 92 -16.62 -19.43 -17.45
CA SER A 92 -17.54 -20.02 -16.48
C SER A 92 -16.78 -20.31 -15.20
N ASP A 93 -17.39 -20.01 -14.05
CA ASP A 93 -16.84 -20.25 -12.71
C ASP A 93 -17.95 -20.85 -11.84
N GLU A 94 -17.59 -21.74 -10.92
CA GLU A 94 -18.53 -22.38 -9.99
C GLU A 94 -18.42 -21.73 -8.60
N THR A 95 -19.56 -21.47 -7.95
CA THR A 95 -19.61 -20.86 -6.60
C THR A 95 -19.89 -21.89 -5.52
#